data_AF-A0A2W0B1W1-F1
#
_entry.id   AF-A0A2W0B1W1-F1
#
_cell.length_a   1.000
_cell.length_b   1.000
_cell.length_c   1.000
_cell.angle_alpha   90.00
_cell.angle_beta   90.00
_cell.angle_gamma   90.00
#
_symmetry.space_group_name_H-M   'P 1'
#
loop_
_entity.id
_entity.type
_entity.pdbx_description
1 polymer ?
#
loop_
_entity_poly.entity_id
_entity_poly.type
_entity_poly.pdbx_seq_one_letter_code
_entity_poly.pdbx_strand_id
1 'polypeptide(L)'
;SGLREEVRPRFYQAFHQTRDPSQIVLEAEVSGVPSAALSAIRGQIKAIDSRIPIGFVRTLDDLVRGSAGDQIALAKLSAFFAGLALLLACVGLYGIMSYTVAGRTREIGLRMALGARRFDVLQLVLREGMWLVGFGLAIGIPLSLASSRLLSSMLYGLKSTDPVSLFAVI
;
A
#
# COMPACT_ATOMS: atom_id res chain seq x y z
N SER A 1 15.25 7.82 -8.27
CA SER A 1 15.09 9.13 -7.62
C SER A 1 13.60 9.31 -7.44
N GLY A 2 13.18 9.36 -6.18
CA GLY A 2 11.81 9.06 -5.78
C GLY A 2 10.90 10.27 -5.88
N LEU A 3 9.63 10.01 -6.19
CA LEU A 3 8.48 10.94 -6.15
C LEU A 3 8.22 11.54 -4.74
N ARG A 4 9.19 11.44 -3.82
CA ARG A 4 9.17 11.90 -2.43
C ARG A 4 10.37 12.79 -2.07
N GLU A 5 11.34 12.99 -2.97
CA GLU A 5 12.36 14.01 -2.78
C GLU A 5 11.74 15.39 -3.02
N GLU A 6 11.94 16.33 -2.08
CA GLU A 6 11.62 17.74 -2.31
C GLU A 6 12.18 18.16 -3.66
N VAL A 7 11.32 18.79 -4.47
CA VAL A 7 11.67 19.28 -5.81
C VAL A 7 12.81 20.28 -5.65
N ARG A 8 14.05 19.81 -5.81
CA ARG A 8 15.20 20.71 -5.91
C ARG A 8 14.91 21.68 -7.05
N PRO A 9 15.03 22.99 -6.84
CA PRO A 9 14.69 23.97 -7.85
C PRO A 9 15.53 23.71 -9.11
N ARG A 10 14.87 23.21 -10.16
CA ARG A 10 15.45 23.07 -11.49
C ARG A 10 15.04 24.29 -12.28
N PHE A 11 16.00 25.11 -12.66
CA PHE A 11 15.79 26.19 -13.61
C PHE A 11 16.03 25.65 -15.02
N TYR A 12 15.13 25.97 -15.94
CA TYR A 12 15.32 25.68 -17.35
C TYR A 12 16.44 26.59 -17.87
N GLN A 13 17.54 26.00 -18.31
CA GLN A 13 18.63 26.73 -18.96
C GLN A 13 18.59 26.41 -20.45
N ALA A 14 18.42 27.45 -21.27
CA ALA A 14 18.39 27.29 -22.71
C ALA A 14 19.75 26.78 -23.21
N PHE A 15 19.74 25.79 -24.12
CA PHE A 15 20.93 25.14 -24.64
C PHE A 15 22.01 26.12 -25.16
N HIS A 16 21.58 27.22 -25.77
CA HIS A 16 22.46 28.27 -26.29
C HIS A 16 23.17 29.11 -25.22
N GLN A 17 22.75 29.03 -23.96
CA GLN A 17 23.36 29.75 -22.83
C GLN A 17 24.39 28.91 -22.07
N THR A 18 24.50 27.62 -22.38
CA THR A 18 25.46 26.72 -21.70
C THR A 18 26.76 26.67 -22.48
N ARG A 19 27.81 27.28 -21.91
CA ARG A 19 29.12 27.43 -22.54
C ARG A 19 29.91 26.11 -22.68
N ASP A 20 29.52 25.06 -21.94
CA ASP A 20 30.08 23.71 -22.04
C ASP A 20 29.13 22.66 -21.40
N PRO A 21 28.18 22.06 -22.16
CA PRO A 21 27.21 21.13 -21.58
C PRO A 21 27.85 19.76 -21.35
N SER A 22 28.05 19.38 -20.08
CA SER A 22 28.51 18.04 -19.71
C SER A 22 27.45 16.95 -19.97
N GLN A 23 26.17 17.33 -20.06
CA GLN A 23 25.04 16.44 -20.39
C GLN A 23 23.94 17.21 -21.14
N ILE A 24 23.41 16.61 -22.22
CA ILE A 24 22.24 17.10 -22.95
C ILE A 24 21.10 16.12 -22.66
N VAL A 25 20.03 16.60 -22.02
CA VAL A 25 18.81 15.82 -21.78
C VAL A 25 17.78 16.26 -22.81
N LEU A 26 17.37 15.34 -23.68
CA LEU A 26 16.22 15.53 -24.56
C LEU A 26 14.98 14.91 -23.90
N GLU A 27 14.00 15.75 -23.58
CA GLU A 27 12.66 15.33 -23.23
C GLU A 27 11.80 15.43 -24.49
N ALA A 28 11.32 14.30 -25.00
CA ALA A 28 10.46 14.25 -26.17
C ALA A 28 9.12 13.63 -25.76
N GLU A 29 8.05 14.38 -25.98
CA GLU A 29 6.69 13.85 -25.86
C GLU A 29 6.35 13.10 -27.16
N VAL A 30 5.98 11.84 -27.04
CA VAL A 30 5.69 10.97 -28.18
C VAL A 30 4.31 10.36 -28.00
N SER A 31 3.42 10.61 -28.95
CA SER A 31 2.13 9.92 -29.05
C SER A 31 2.33 8.58 -29.78
N GLY A 32 2.57 7.48 -29.05
CA GLY A 32 2.71 6.14 -29.63
C GLY A 32 3.65 5.20 -28.87
N VAL A 33 4.20 4.19 -29.57
CA VAL A 33 5.12 3.20 -28.99
C VAL A 33 6.51 3.84 -28.77
N PRO A 34 7.00 3.98 -27.52
CA PRO A 34 8.23 4.72 -27.21
C PRO A 34 9.46 4.17 -27.93
N SER A 35 9.52 2.85 -28.13
CA SER A 35 10.66 2.16 -28.76
C SER A 35 10.82 2.47 -30.26
N ALA A 36 9.72 2.71 -30.97
CA ALA A 36 9.74 3.08 -32.38
C ALA A 36 10.24 4.51 -32.57
N ALA A 37 9.78 5.45 -31.72
CA ALA A 37 10.25 6.83 -31.73
C ALA A 37 11.71 6.94 -31.29
N LEU A 38 12.13 6.16 -30.29
CA LEU A 38 13.54 6.04 -29.90
C LEU A 38 14.44 5.64 -31.08
N SER A 39 14.02 4.64 -31.85
CA SER A 39 14.79 4.16 -33.01
C SER A 39 14.88 5.22 -34.11
N ALA A 40 13.78 5.95 -34.35
CA ALA A 40 13.75 7.05 -35.31
C ALA A 40 14.64 8.24 -34.89
N ILE A 41 14.55 8.66 -33.61
CA ILE A 41 15.39 9.72 -33.03
C ILE A 41 16.86 9.32 -33.06
N ARG A 42 17.17 8.07 -32.69
CA ARG A 42 18.53 7.53 -32.74
C ARG A 42 19.10 7.51 -34.15
N GLY A 43 18.29 7.18 -35.15
CA GLY A 43 18.67 7.23 -36.56
C GLY A 43 19.04 8.64 -37.03
N GLN A 44 18.25 9.64 -36.62
CA GLN A 44 18.49 11.04 -36.97
C GLN A 44 19.73 11.62 -36.26
N ILE A 45 19.91 11.34 -34.96
CA ILE A 45 21.08 11.83 -34.20
C ILE A 45 22.38 11.23 -34.77
N LYS A 46 22.36 9.93 -35.11
CA LYS A 46 23.53 9.25 -35.69
C LYS A 46 23.90 9.81 -37.08
N ALA A 47 22.91 10.32 -37.83
CA ALA A 47 23.12 10.96 -39.13
C ALA A 47 23.75 12.36 -39.02
N ILE A 48 23.54 13.05 -37.89
CA ILE A 48 24.11 14.38 -37.62
C ILE A 48 25.53 14.27 -37.05
N ASP A 49 25.72 13.43 -36.03
CA ASP A 49 27.05 13.18 -35.45
C ASP A 49 27.12 11.79 -34.79
N SER A 50 27.93 10.90 -35.39
CA SER A 50 28.11 9.52 -34.91
C SER A 50 29.01 9.40 -33.68
N ARG A 51 29.63 10.49 -33.21
CA ARG A 51 30.53 10.47 -32.03
C ARG A 51 29.80 10.73 -30.71
N ILE A 52 28.51 11.09 -30.75
CA ILE A 52 27.73 11.40 -29.56
C ILE A 52 27.21 10.10 -28.92
N PRO A 53 27.69 9.72 -27.71
CA PRO A 53 27.15 8.58 -26.99
C PRO A 53 25.75 8.90 -26.47
N ILE A 54 24.74 8.19 -26.99
CA ILE A 54 23.37 8.28 -26.46
C ILE A 54 23.34 7.53 -25.13
N GLY A 55 23.37 8.28 -24.03
CA GLY A 55 23.24 7.77 -22.66
C GLY A 55 21.81 7.32 -22.32
N PHE A 56 21.69 6.55 -21.23
CA PHE A 56 20.49 5.92 -20.69
C PHE A 56 19.16 6.52 -21.17
N VAL A 57 18.52 5.85 -22.11
CA VAL A 57 17.14 6.18 -22.45
C VAL A 57 16.22 5.53 -21.43
N ARG A 58 15.47 6.35 -20.69
CA ARG A 58 14.43 5.88 -19.78
C ARG A 58 13.12 6.52 -20.18
N THR A 59 12.07 5.71 -20.23
CA THR A 59 10.72 6.27 -20.30
C THR A 59 10.35 6.86 -18.94
N LEU A 60 9.48 7.87 -18.92
CA LEU A 60 8.89 8.35 -17.66
C LEU A 60 8.18 7.20 -16.91
N ASP A 61 7.61 6.25 -17.66
CA ASP A 61 6.96 5.06 -17.12
C ASP A 61 7.95 4.15 -16.36
N ASP A 62 9.16 3.94 -16.88
CA ASP A 62 10.22 3.17 -16.19
C ASP A 62 10.74 3.87 -14.93
N LEU A 63 10.77 5.21 -14.91
CA LEU A 63 11.13 6.00 -13.74
C LEU A 63 10.06 5.90 -12.64
N VAL A 64 8.79 5.96 -13.03
CA VAL A 64 7.65 5.81 -12.12
C VAL A 64 7.60 4.38 -11.57
N ARG A 65 7.76 3.36 -12.43
CA ARG A 65 7.76 1.94 -12.02
C ARG A 65 8.96 1.60 -11.13
N GLY A 66 10.14 2.10 -11.46
CA GLY A 66 11.35 1.89 -10.68
C GLY A 66 11.30 2.49 -9.28
N SER A 67 10.56 3.60 -9.10
CA SER A 67 10.40 4.20 -7.76
C SER A 67 9.20 3.70 -6.98
N ALA A 68 8.18 3.17 -7.65
CA ALA A 68 7.05 2.53 -7.00
C ALA A 68 7.35 1.08 -6.55
N GLY A 69 8.30 0.40 -7.21
CA GLY A 69 8.61 -1.02 -6.96
C GLY A 69 8.98 -1.34 -5.51
N ASP A 70 9.94 -0.62 -4.92
CA ASP A 70 10.41 -0.86 -3.55
C ASP A 70 9.31 -0.61 -2.50
N GLN A 71 8.51 0.44 -2.73
CA GLN A 71 7.46 0.85 -1.82
C GLN A 71 6.27 -0.11 -1.85
N ILE A 72 5.92 -0.60 -3.05
CA ILE A 72 4.89 -1.64 -3.24
C ILE A 72 5.36 -2.98 -2.65
N ALA A 73 6.65 -3.31 -2.74
CA ALA A 73 7.19 -4.54 -2.16
C ALA A 73 7.04 -4.58 -0.62
N LEU A 74 7.41 -3.49 0.06
CA LEU A 74 7.22 -3.37 1.51
C LEU A 74 5.73 -3.41 1.90
N ALA A 75 4.86 -2.69 1.17
CA ALA A 75 3.43 -2.71 1.43
C ALA A 75 2.83 -4.12 1.27
N LYS A 76 3.24 -4.88 0.24
CA LYS A 76 2.83 -6.28 0.04
C LYS A 76 3.26 -7.18 1.18
N LEU A 77 4.50 -7.05 1.65
CA LEU A 77 5.02 -7.85 2.76
C LEU A 77 4.28 -7.53 4.07
N SER A 78 4.04 -6.25 4.35
CA SER A 78 3.23 -5.82 5.49
C SER A 78 1.79 -6.34 5.41
N ALA A 79 1.16 -6.29 4.22
CA ALA A 79 -0.18 -6.84 4.01
C ALA A 79 -0.21 -8.36 4.24
N PHE A 80 0.82 -9.07 3.80
CA PHE A 80 0.96 -10.51 4.04
C PHE A 80 1.04 -10.83 5.54
N PHE A 81 1.91 -10.12 6.28
CA PHE A 81 2.00 -10.31 7.74
C PHE A 81 0.73 -9.88 8.48
N ALA A 82 0.06 -8.82 8.05
CA ALA A 82 -1.23 -8.42 8.60
C ALA A 82 -2.28 -9.52 8.40
N GLY A 83 -2.30 -10.17 7.22
CA GLY A 83 -3.15 -11.32 6.95
C GLY A 83 -2.86 -12.52 7.86
N LEU A 84 -1.58 -12.83 8.10
CA LEU A 84 -1.18 -13.89 9.04
C LEU A 84 -1.57 -13.56 10.48
N ALA A 85 -1.36 -12.31 10.91
CA ALA A 85 -1.75 -11.85 12.24
C ALA A 85 -3.28 -11.95 12.43
N LEU A 86 -4.06 -11.59 11.40
CA LEU A 86 -5.51 -11.73 11.41
C LEU A 86 -5.93 -13.20 11.52
N LEU A 87 -5.29 -14.09 10.76
CA LEU A 87 -5.56 -15.53 10.83
C LEU A 87 -5.25 -16.07 12.24
N LEU A 88 -4.10 -15.70 12.80
CA LEU A 88 -3.71 -16.11 14.14
C LEU A 88 -4.69 -15.57 15.21
N ALA A 89 -5.16 -14.33 15.05
CA ALA A 89 -6.21 -13.77 15.90
C ALA A 89 -7.51 -14.57 15.81
N CYS A 90 -7.95 -14.95 14.61
CA CYS A 90 -9.13 -15.81 14.41
C CYS A 90 -8.97 -17.17 15.09
N VAL A 91 -7.79 -17.80 15.00
CA VAL A 91 -7.50 -19.07 15.67
C VAL A 91 -7.52 -18.90 17.20
N GLY A 92 -6.93 -17.81 17.71
CA GLY A 92 -6.96 -17.49 19.14
C GLY A 92 -8.38 -17.26 19.66
N LEU A 93 -9.18 -16.49 18.93
CA LEU A 93 -10.60 -16.27 19.22
C LEU A 93 -11.39 -17.59 19.22
N TYR A 94 -11.16 -18.46 18.23
CA TYR A 94 -11.76 -19.79 18.19
C TYR A 94 -11.38 -20.62 19.41
N GLY A 95 -10.11 -20.61 19.83
CA GLY A 95 -9.65 -21.30 21.03
C GLY A 95 -10.33 -20.81 22.30
N ILE A 96 -10.44 -19.49 22.48
CA ILE A 96 -11.14 -18.88 23.62
C ILE A 96 -12.63 -19.25 23.61
N MET A 97 -13.29 -19.18 22.45
CA MET A 97 -14.69 -19.55 22.29
C MET A 97 -14.92 -21.03 22.56
N SER A 98 -14.06 -21.91 22.02
CA SER A 98 -14.15 -23.34 22.26
C SER A 98 -13.98 -23.68 23.73
N TYR A 99 -13.04 -23.02 24.42
CA TYR A 99 -12.82 -23.24 25.85
C TYR A 99 -14.00 -22.77 26.70
N THR A 100 -14.54 -21.58 26.42
CA THR A 100 -15.70 -21.03 27.15
C THR A 100 -16.97 -21.85 26.93
N VAL A 101 -17.23 -22.29 25.70
CA VAL A 101 -18.35 -23.19 25.39
C VAL A 101 -18.17 -24.54 26.07
N ALA A 102 -16.96 -25.12 26.02
CA ALA A 102 -16.66 -26.39 26.68
C ALA A 102 -16.95 -26.33 28.19
N GLY A 103 -16.58 -25.24 28.86
CA GLY A 103 -16.88 -25.01 30.27
C GLY A 103 -18.38 -24.87 30.60
N ARG A 104 -19.18 -24.34 29.67
CA ARG A 104 -20.64 -24.16 29.82
C ARG A 104 -21.48 -25.32 29.24
N THR A 105 -20.85 -26.35 28.67
CA THR A 105 -21.54 -27.47 28.00
C THR A 105 -22.57 -28.16 28.89
N ARG A 106 -22.32 -28.25 30.21
CA ARG A 106 -23.25 -28.90 31.15
C ARG A 106 -24.58 -28.16 31.27
N GLU A 107 -24.55 -26.83 31.34
CA GLU A 107 -25.74 -25.97 31.39
C GLU A 107 -26.47 -25.96 30.04
N ILE A 108 -25.71 -25.93 28.95
CA ILE A 108 -26.23 -26.01 27.59
C ILE A 108 -26.93 -27.35 27.35
N GLY A 109 -26.35 -28.45 27.84
CA GLY A 109 -26.94 -29.80 27.77
C GLY A 109 -28.23 -29.91 28.57
N LEU A 110 -28.29 -29.31 29.76
CA LEU A 110 -29.52 -29.22 30.56
C LEU A 110 -30.61 -28.41 29.84
N ARG A 111 -30.28 -27.27 29.23
CA ARG A 111 -31.23 -26.48 28.41
C ARG A 111 -31.74 -27.27 27.20
N MET A 112 -30.86 -27.98 26.51
CA MET A 112 -31.23 -28.83 25.38
C MET A 112 -32.14 -30.00 25.80
N ALA A 113 -31.89 -30.61 26.96
CA ALA A 113 -32.75 -31.66 27.51
C ALA A 113 -34.15 -31.13 27.91
N LEU A 114 -34.26 -29.86 28.28
CA LEU A 114 -35.52 -29.14 28.53
C LEU A 114 -36.21 -28.63 27.25
N GLY A 115 -35.67 -28.94 26.06
CA GLY A 115 -36.30 -28.64 24.76
C GLY A 115 -35.80 -27.39 24.04
N ALA A 116 -34.71 -26.75 24.51
CA ALA A 116 -34.10 -25.63 23.79
C ALA A 116 -33.52 -26.06 22.44
N ARG A 117 -33.63 -25.20 21.41
CA ARG A 117 -33.15 -25.53 20.06
C ARG A 117 -31.64 -25.27 19.97
N ARG A 118 -30.92 -26.09 19.19
CA ARG A 118 -29.48 -25.92 18.91
C ARG A 118 -29.15 -24.53 18.34
N PHE A 119 -30.09 -23.94 17.61
CA PHE A 119 -29.95 -22.60 17.04
C PHE A 119 -29.86 -21.50 18.10
N ASP A 120 -30.60 -21.63 19.21
CA ASP A 120 -30.59 -20.64 20.30
C ASP A 120 -29.21 -20.57 20.97
N VAL A 121 -28.56 -21.73 21.10
CA VAL A 121 -27.19 -21.84 21.63
C VAL A 121 -26.18 -21.26 20.65
N LEU A 122 -26.30 -21.59 19.36
CA LEU A 122 -25.42 -21.04 18.33
C LEU A 122 -25.51 -19.51 18.27
N GLN A 123 -26.72 -18.95 18.31
CA GLN A 123 -26.95 -17.51 18.31
C GLN A 123 -26.33 -16.84 19.54
N LEU A 124 -26.42 -17.46 20.71
CA LEU A 124 -25.80 -16.96 21.93
C LEU A 124 -24.27 -16.87 21.79
N VAL A 125 -23.63 -17.96 21.34
CA VAL A 125 -22.17 -18.04 21.18
C VAL A 125 -21.69 -17.06 20.10
N LEU A 126 -22.39 -16.98 18.97
CA LEU A 126 -22.08 -15.99 17.93
C LEU A 126 -22.21 -14.56 18.43
N ARG A 127 -23.22 -14.26 19.26
CA ARG A 127 -23.38 -12.93 19.86
C ARG A 127 -22.23 -12.61 20.82
N GLU A 128 -21.84 -13.57 21.65
CA GLU A 128 -20.72 -13.44 22.60
C GLU A 128 -19.39 -13.22 21.84
N GLY A 129 -19.19 -13.96 20.75
CA GLY A 129 -18.07 -13.75 19.82
C GLY A 129 -18.08 -12.38 19.14
N MET A 130 -19.24 -11.95 18.66
CA MET A 130 -19.36 -10.65 18.01
C MET A 130 -19.10 -9.47 18.95
N TRP A 131 -19.47 -9.59 20.24
CA TRP A 131 -19.10 -8.59 21.23
C TRP A 131 -17.59 -8.48 21.38
N LEU A 132 -16.87 -9.61 21.43
CA LEU A 132 -15.42 -9.63 21.57
C LEU A 132 -14.72 -9.01 20.35
N VAL A 133 -15.19 -9.35 19.14
CA VAL A 133 -14.74 -8.74 17.88
C VAL A 133 -15.04 -7.23 17.88
N GLY A 134 -16.24 -6.84 18.33
CA GLY A 134 -16.66 -5.44 18.43
C GLY A 134 -15.75 -4.62 19.33
N PHE A 135 -15.39 -5.13 20.50
CA PHE A 135 -14.42 -4.47 21.39
C PHE A 135 -13.02 -4.39 20.76
N GLY A 136 -12.57 -5.48 20.11
CA GLY A 136 -11.30 -5.48 19.38
C GLY A 136 -11.24 -4.41 18.30
N LEU A 137 -12.31 -4.24 17.52
CA LEU A 137 -12.43 -3.20 16.50
C LEU A 137 -12.52 -1.80 17.11
N ALA A 138 -13.32 -1.63 18.16
CA ALA A 138 -13.51 -0.35 18.83
C ALA A 138 -12.20 0.20 19.42
N ILE A 139 -11.28 -0.67 19.84
CA ILE A 139 -9.96 -0.29 20.34
C ILE A 139 -8.93 -0.22 19.21
N GLY A 140 -8.95 -1.19 18.28
CA GLY A 140 -7.97 -1.31 17.21
C GLY A 140 -8.03 -0.17 16.19
N ILE A 141 -9.24 0.29 15.83
CA ILE A 141 -9.41 1.38 14.86
C ILE A 141 -8.79 2.70 15.37
N PRO A 142 -9.12 3.20 16.59
CA PRO A 142 -8.47 4.37 17.15
C PRO A 142 -6.95 4.23 17.27
N LEU A 143 -6.48 3.05 17.67
CA LEU A 143 -5.05 2.80 17.85
C LEU A 143 -4.28 2.82 16.52
N SER A 144 -4.87 2.28 15.47
CA SER A 144 -4.35 2.34 14.10
C SER A 144 -4.26 3.78 13.62
N LEU A 145 -5.33 4.58 13.82
CA LEU A 145 -5.36 6.00 13.45
C LEU A 145 -4.32 6.82 14.23
N ALA A 146 -4.21 6.60 15.54
CA ALA A 146 -3.23 7.27 16.38
C ALA A 146 -1.80 6.94 15.93
N SER A 147 -1.52 5.67 15.62
CA SER A 147 -0.21 5.23 15.13
C SER A 147 0.14 5.87 13.79
N SER A 148 -0.80 5.88 12.84
CA SER A 148 -0.64 6.56 11.56
C SER A 148 -0.32 8.04 11.74
N ARG A 149 -1.02 8.71 12.66
CA ARG A 149 -0.79 10.13 12.97
C ARG A 149 0.57 10.37 13.60
N LEU A 150 1.01 9.54 14.54
CA LEU A 150 2.34 9.64 15.16
C LEU A 150 3.47 9.47 14.13
N LEU A 151 3.36 8.44 13.28
CA LEU A 151 4.29 8.21 12.16
C LEU A 151 4.35 9.40 11.20
N SER A 152 3.19 10.00 10.87
CA SER A 152 3.14 11.20 10.02
C SER A 152 3.71 12.45 10.68
N SER A 153 3.66 12.56 12.01
CA SER A 153 4.20 13.71 12.74
C SER A 153 5.72 13.66 12.89
N MET A 154 6.30 12.45 12.88
CA MET A 154 7.75 12.21 12.97
C MET A 154 8.45 12.31 11.61
N LEU A 155 7.75 11.97 10.51
CA LEU A 155 8.20 12.22 9.13
C LEU A 155 7.58 13.52 8.60
N TYR A 156 8.25 14.65 8.85
CA TYR A 156 8.11 15.95 8.15
C TYR A 156 6.91 16.12 7.18
N GLY A 157 5.93 16.96 7.58
CA GLY A 157 5.21 17.83 6.64
C GLY A 157 4.02 17.28 5.84
N LEU A 158 3.56 16.05 6.03
CA LEU A 158 2.36 15.57 5.31
C LEU A 158 1.07 15.87 6.09
N LYS A 159 0.49 17.02 5.75
CA LYS A 159 -0.88 17.44 6.08
C LYS A 159 -1.89 16.57 5.31
N SER A 160 -1.92 15.25 5.52
CA SER A 160 -2.92 14.35 4.92
C SER A 160 -4.08 14.14 5.88
N THR A 161 -4.97 15.14 5.94
CA THR A 161 -6.31 14.98 6.52
C THR A 161 -7.30 14.92 5.37
N ASP A 162 -7.28 13.84 4.58
CA ASP A 162 -8.34 13.56 3.59
C ASP A 162 -9.13 12.30 3.98
N PRO A 163 -10.33 12.46 4.56
CA PRO A 163 -11.26 11.37 4.88
C PRO A 163 -11.63 10.50 3.67
N VAL A 164 -11.42 11.01 2.45
CA VAL A 164 -11.78 10.34 1.19
C VAL A 164 -10.84 9.16 0.88
N SER A 165 -9.58 9.20 1.35
CA SER A 165 -8.62 8.10 1.11
C SER A 165 -8.92 6.86 1.96
N LEU A 166 -9.60 7.02 3.11
CA LEU A 166 -10.04 5.92 3.98
C LEU A 166 -11.15 5.07 3.36
N PHE A 167 -11.96 5.63 2.45
CA PHE A 167 -13.04 4.89 1.78
C PHE A 167 -12.58 4.17 0.50
N ALA A 168 -11.44 4.54 -0.08
CA ALA A 168 -10.98 3.98 -1.36
C ALA A 168 -10.25 2.63 -1.27
N VAL A 169 -10.03 2.11 -0.05
CA VAL A 169 -9.28 0.85 0.21
C VAL A 169 -10.15 -0.24 0.85
N ILE A 170 -11.47 -0.06 0.89
CA ILE A 170 -12.47 -1.11 1.17
C ILE A 170 -13.16 -1.49 -0.14
#